data_AF-A0A925SAY8-F1
#
_entry.id   AF-A0A925SAY8-F1
#
_cell.length_a   1.000
_cell.length_b   1.000
_cell.length_c   1.000
_cell.angle_alpha   90.00
_cell.angle_beta   90.00
_cell.angle_gamma   90.00
#
_symmetry.space_group_name_H-M   'P 1'
#
loop_
_entity.id
_entity.type
_entity.pdbx_description
1 polymer ?
#
loop_
_entity_poly.entity_id
_entity_poly.type
_entity_poly.pdbx_seq_one_letter_code
_entity_poly.pdbx_strand_id
1 'polypeptide(L)'
;SARFCCAIALGRILMSSVTGKILAPVSGGAARQVLTFEGFCEGRIASSPSGHGGFGYDPLFIPEGHNKSFAELGENEKNKISHRSRALEKVRATLG
;
A
#
# COMPACT_ATOMS: atom_id res chain seq x y z
N SER A 1 5.57 17.67 6.39
CA SER A 1 5.41 16.20 6.47
C SER A 1 4.89 15.70 5.13
N ALA A 2 5.24 14.48 4.74
CA ALA A 2 4.77 13.85 3.51
C ALA A 2 4.29 12.43 3.81
N ARG A 3 3.23 12.00 3.12
CA ARG A 3 2.58 10.70 3.33
C ARG A 3 2.32 10.01 2.02
N PHE A 4 2.81 8.78 1.87
CA PHE A 4 2.44 7.91 0.75
C PHE A 4 1.38 6.90 1.19
N CYS A 5 0.26 6.87 0.46
CA CYS A 5 -0.81 5.90 0.63
C CYS A 5 -0.79 4.91 -0.54
N CYS A 6 -1.02 3.63 -0.25
CA CYS A 6 -1.34 2.61 -1.23
C CYS A 6 -2.58 1.85 -0.80
N ALA A 7 -3.50 1.65 -1.73
CA ALA A 7 -4.68 0.83 -1.55
C ALA A 7 -4.60 -0.41 -2.46
N ILE A 8 -4.89 -1.58 -1.91
CA ILE A 8 -5.06 -2.84 -2.61
C ILE A 8 -6.55 -3.19 -2.59
N ALA A 9 -7.15 -3.42 -3.75
CA ALA A 9 -8.53 -3.88 -3.88
C ALA A 9 -8.55 -5.33 -4.35
N LEU A 10 -9.12 -6.22 -3.54
CA LEU A 10 -9.29 -7.64 -3.85
C LEU A 10 -10.76 -7.92 -4.15
N GLY A 11 -11.07 -8.19 -5.42
CA GLY A 11 -12.40 -8.61 -5.84
C GLY A 11 -12.60 -10.10 -5.58
N ARG A 12 -13.47 -10.44 -4.64
CA ARG A 12 -13.97 -11.80 -4.46
C ARG A 12 -15.18 -12.00 -5.38
N ILE A 13 -15.08 -12.96 -6.29
CA ILE A 13 -16.26 -13.52 -6.95
C ILE A 13 -16.86 -14.47 -5.92
N LEU A 14 -17.80 -13.98 -5.11
CA LEU A 14 -18.44 -14.76 -4.06
C LEU A 14 -19.92 -14.99 -4.41
N MET A 15 -20.31 -16.25 -4.51
CA MET A 15 -21.70 -16.62 -4.25
C MET A 15 -21.90 -16.60 -2.73
N SER A 16 -22.80 -15.73 -2.29
CA SER A 16 -23.37 -15.56 -0.94
C SER A 16 -22.45 -15.56 0.31
N SER A 17 -22.42 -14.36 0.92
CA SER A 17 -22.51 -14.10 2.38
C SER A 17 -21.27 -14.28 3.26
N VAL A 18 -20.43 -13.24 3.37
CA VAL A 18 -19.79 -12.84 4.64
C VAL A 18 -19.54 -11.32 4.66
N THR A 19 -19.71 -10.71 5.83
CA THR A 19 -19.59 -9.30 6.25
C THR A 19 -18.27 -8.61 5.84
N GLY A 20 -18.36 -7.65 4.93
CA GLY A 20 -17.28 -6.71 4.56
C GLY A 20 -17.93 -5.51 3.87
N LYS A 21 -17.41 -4.29 4.08
CA LYS A 21 -18.03 -3.02 3.67
C LYS A 21 -18.41 -3.07 2.17
N ILE A 22 -19.71 -3.18 1.89
CA ILE A 22 -20.26 -3.30 0.53
C ILE A 22 -20.16 -1.92 -0.14
N LEU A 23 -19.32 -1.80 -1.16
CA LEU A 23 -19.36 -0.67 -2.08
C LEU A 23 -20.39 -0.98 -3.17
N ALA A 24 -21.57 -0.36 -3.03
CA ALA A 24 -22.70 -0.17 -3.96
C ALA A 24 -23.11 -1.33 -4.93
N PRO A 25 -24.41 -1.64 -5.06
CA PRO A 25 -24.88 -2.64 -6.01
C PRO A 25 -24.67 -2.13 -7.45
N VAL A 26 -23.91 -2.89 -8.25
CA VAL A 26 -23.96 -2.78 -9.71
C VAL A 26 -25.22 -3.51 -10.20
N SER A 27 -26.11 -2.78 -10.87
CA SER A 27 -27.31 -3.32 -11.49
C SER A 27 -26.93 -4.36 -12.55
N GLY A 28 -27.07 -5.64 -12.21
CA GLY A 28 -26.85 -6.75 -13.13
C GLY A 28 -26.05 -7.92 -12.54
N GLY A 29 -26.73 -8.80 -11.78
CA GLY A 29 -26.45 -10.23 -11.82
C GLY A 29 -25.08 -10.75 -11.34
N ALA A 30 -24.49 -10.19 -10.28
CA ALA A 30 -23.65 -10.89 -9.29
C ALA A 30 -23.14 -9.87 -8.27
N ALA A 31 -23.38 -10.10 -6.98
CA ALA A 31 -22.79 -9.26 -5.94
C ALA A 31 -21.27 -9.49 -5.90
N ARG A 32 -20.49 -8.55 -6.44
CA ARG A 32 -19.02 -8.61 -6.34
C ARG A 32 -18.60 -7.96 -5.03
N GLN A 33 -18.14 -8.77 -4.09
CA GLN A 33 -17.56 -8.24 -2.87
C GLN A 33 -16.13 -7.77 -3.17
N VAL A 34 -15.85 -6.49 -2.93
CA VAL A 34 -14.50 -5.95 -3.03
C VAL A 34 -14.01 -5.64 -1.62
N LEU A 35 -12.92 -6.29 -1.22
CA LEU A 35 -12.20 -5.95 0.01
C LEU A 35 -11.11 -4.94 -0.34
N THR A 36 -11.05 -3.83 0.38
CA THR A 36 -10.02 -2.81 0.20
C THR A 36 -9.09 -2.77 1.42
N PHE A 37 -7.78 -2.69 1.15
CA PHE A 37 -6.73 -2.66 2.16
C PHE A 37 -5.81 -1.49 1.91
N GLU A 38 -5.65 -0.62 2.90
CA GLU A 38 -4.78 0.55 2.78
C GLU A 38 -3.52 0.39 3.61
N GLY A 39 -2.39 0.75 3.05
CA GLY A 39 -1.10 0.87 3.72
C GLY A 39 -0.56 2.29 3.55
N PHE A 40 0.03 2.80 4.63
CA PHE A 40 0.53 4.17 4.67
C PHE A 40 2.00 4.17 5.05
N CYS A 41 2.77 5.10 4.51
CA CYS A 41 4.14 5.36 4.93
C CYS A 41 4.29 6.87 5.16
N GLU A 42 4.51 7.24 6.41
CA GLU A 42 4.80 8.61 6.81
C GLU A 42 6.29 8.91 6.57
N GLY A 43 6.60 10.17 6.28
CA GLY A 43 7.97 10.60 6.06
C GLY A 43 8.07 12.07 5.70
N ARG A 44 9.15 12.40 5.00
CA ARG A 44 9.47 13.76 4.54
C ARG A 44 10.08 13.72 3.15
N ILE A 45 9.97 14.85 2.44
CA ILE A 45 10.63 15.04 1.15
C ILE A 45 11.99 15.70 1.40
N ALA A 46 13.04 15.12 0.84
CA ALA A 46 14.39 15.67 0.85
C ALA A 46 14.50 16.89 -0.06
N SER A 47 15.41 17.80 0.25
CA SER A 47 15.68 18.99 -0.58
C SER A 47 16.36 18.65 -1.91
N SER A 48 17.03 17.50 -2.00
CA SER A 48 17.69 16.99 -3.19
C SER A 48 17.53 15.47 -3.29
N PRO A 49 17.45 14.91 -4.51
CA PRO A 49 17.39 13.46 -4.69
C PRO A 49 18.68 12.78 -4.24
N SER A 50 18.59 11.58 -3.68
CA SER A 50 19.74 10.78 -3.25
C SER A 50 19.44 9.30 -3.44
N GLY A 51 20.45 8.52 -3.81
CA GLY A 51 20.32 7.09 -4.15
C GLY A 51 20.01 6.83 -5.62
N HIS A 52 20.25 5.59 -6.05
CA HIS A 52 20.13 5.16 -7.46
C HIS A 52 19.09 4.03 -7.65
N GLY A 53 18.52 3.50 -6.56
CA GLY A 53 17.54 2.43 -6.59
C GLY A 53 16.10 2.93 -6.62
N GLY A 54 15.16 2.01 -6.77
CA GLY A 54 13.73 2.32 -6.72
C GLY A 54 13.18 2.94 -8.01
N PHE A 55 12.03 3.61 -7.91
CA PHE A 55 11.33 4.26 -9.03
C PHE A 55 10.59 5.52 -8.56
N GLY A 56 10.29 6.44 -9.49
CA GLY A 56 9.49 7.64 -9.20
C GLY A 56 10.12 8.52 -8.12
N TYR A 57 9.40 8.73 -7.01
CA TYR A 57 9.79 9.63 -5.92
C TYR A 57 10.73 9.02 -4.89
N ASP A 58 11.13 7.76 -5.06
CA ASP A 58 12.00 7.05 -4.12
C ASP A 58 13.30 7.81 -3.78
N PRO A 59 13.98 8.52 -4.71
CA PRO A 59 15.16 9.29 -4.39
C PRO A 59 14.92 10.51 -3.50
N LEU A 60 13.66 10.97 -3.41
CA LEU A 60 13.29 12.17 -2.67
C LEU A 60 12.57 11.86 -1.35
N PHE A 61 12.01 10.66 -1.20
CA PHE A 61 11.24 10.34 0.00
C PHE A 61 12.10 9.68 1.07
N ILE A 62 12.12 10.30 2.24
CA ILE A 62 12.77 9.77 3.45
C ILE A 62 11.66 9.29 4.39
N PRO A 63 11.52 7.97 4.62
CA PRO A 63 10.53 7.44 5.54
C PRO A 63 10.80 7.89 6.97
N GLU A 64 9.75 7.97 7.78
CA GLU A 64 9.87 8.29 9.20
C GLU A 64 10.78 7.29 9.92
N GLY A 65 11.56 7.78 10.89
CA GLY A 65 12.59 6.99 11.58
C GLY A 65 13.86 6.71 10.76
N HIS A 66 13.96 7.21 9.52
CA HIS A 66 15.14 7.04 8.68
C HIS A 66 15.76 8.38 8.27
N ASN A 67 17.05 8.31 7.92
CA ASN A 67 17.84 9.42 7.41
C ASN A 67 18.23 9.27 5.94
N LYS A 68 17.87 8.14 5.33
CA LYS A 68 18.16 7.78 3.94
C LYS A 68 16.89 7.76 3.12
N SER A 69 16.99 8.09 1.84
CA SER A 69 15.85 8.00 0.92
C SER A 69 15.46 6.54 0.65
N PHE A 70 14.26 6.29 0.10
CA PHE A 70 13.92 4.94 -0.35
C PHE A 70 14.86 4.40 -1.42
N ALA A 71 15.41 5.27 -2.28
CA ALA A 71 16.39 4.86 -3.28
C ALA A 71 17.74 4.45 -2.68
N GLU A 72 18.05 4.91 -1.45
CA GLU A 72 19.25 4.55 -0.70
C GLU A 72 19.07 3.36 0.24
N LEU A 73 17.87 3.16 0.78
CA LEU A 73 17.56 2.04 1.69
C LEU A 73 17.62 0.67 1.00
N GLY A 74 17.47 0.64 -0.32
CA GLY A 74 17.45 -0.58 -1.11
C GLY A 74 16.15 -1.39 -0.95
N GLU A 75 15.98 -2.42 -1.75
CA GLU A 75 14.72 -3.17 -1.84
C GLU A 75 14.38 -3.94 -0.56
N ASN A 76 15.36 -4.51 0.13
CA ASN A 76 15.12 -5.32 1.33
C ASN A 76 14.51 -4.51 2.47
N GLU A 77 15.05 -3.34 2.78
CA GLU A 77 14.51 -2.49 3.84
C GLU A 77 13.20 -1.82 3.40
N LYS A 78 13.12 -1.37 2.13
CA LYS A 78 11.88 -0.85 1.55
C LYS A 78 10.73 -1.87 1.65
N ASN A 79 11.00 -3.14 1.38
CA ASN A 79 9.99 -4.21 1.46
C ASN A 79 9.50 -4.48 2.88
N LYS A 80 10.19 -4.02 3.94
CA LYS A 80 9.69 -4.10 5.32
C LYS A 80 8.81 -2.92 5.71
N ILE A 81 9.15 -1.72 5.23
CA ILE A 81 8.54 -0.47 5.73
C ILE A 81 7.62 0.25 4.73
N SER A 82 7.55 -0.20 3.47
CA SER A 82 6.76 0.49 2.45
C SER A 82 5.26 0.41 2.70
N HIS A 83 4.54 1.41 2.17
CA HIS A 83 3.07 1.41 2.15
C HIS A 83 2.50 0.16 1.47
N ARG A 84 3.19 -0.41 0.46
CA ARG A 84 2.73 -1.63 -0.24
C ARG A 84 2.80 -2.84 0.68
N SER A 85 3.92 -3.00 1.38
CA SER A 85 4.13 -4.08 2.34
C SER A 85 3.06 -4.06 3.43
N ARG A 86 2.79 -2.88 4.00
CA ARG A 86 1.76 -2.70 5.03
C ARG A 86 0.35 -3.01 4.52
N ALA A 87 0.04 -2.65 3.27
CA ALA A 87 -1.24 -3.02 2.66
C ALA A 87 -1.33 -4.54 2.44
N LEU A 88 -0.24 -5.18 2.00
CA LEU A 88 -0.16 -6.61 1.74
C LEU A 88 -0.22 -7.45 3.03
N GLU A 89 0.36 -6.98 4.12
CA GLU A 89 0.23 -7.63 5.43
C GLU A 89 -1.23 -7.71 5.88
N LYS A 90 -2.01 -6.65 5.68
CA LYS A 90 -3.45 -6.65 5.98
C LYS A 90 -4.22 -7.63 5.08
N VAL A 91 -3.86 -7.72 3.80
CA VAL A 91 -4.41 -8.73 2.88
C VAL A 91 -4.11 -10.12 3.41
N ARG A 92 -2.84 -10.41 3.75
CA ARG A 92 -2.40 -11.71 4.26
C ARG A 92 -3.12 -12.09 5.55
N ALA A 93 -3.27 -11.16 6.48
CA ALA A 93 -3.99 -11.39 7.74
C ALA A 93 -5.50 -11.64 7.55
N THR A 94 -6.08 -11.24 6.42
CA THR A 94 -7.51 -11.43 6.12
C THR A 94 -7.78 -12.69 5.30
N LEU A 95 -6.78 -13.19 4.57
CA LEU A 95 -6.90 -14.37 3.70
C LEU A 95 -6.29 -15.66 4.27
N GLY A 96 -5.43 -15.55 5.28
CA GLY A 96 -4.86 -16.68 6.04
C GLY A 96 -5.69 -16.98 7.28
#